data_AF-A0A257RKM9-F1
#
_entry.id   AF-A0A257RKM9-F1
#
_cell.length_a   1.000
_cell.length_b   1.000
_cell.length_c   1.000
_cell.angle_alpha   90.00
_cell.angle_beta   90.00
_cell.angle_gamma   90.00
#
_symmetry.space_group_name_H-M   'P 1'
#
loop_
_entity.id
_entity.type
_entity.pdbx_description
1 polymer ?
#
loop_
_entity_poly.entity_id
_entity_poly.type
_entity_poly.pdbx_seq_one_letter_code
_entity_poly.pdbx_strand_id
1 'polypeptide(L)'
;MGIMKRVQTIFQAKANAALDKAEDPRQTLDLAYEQQLDNLTKVKRAVADVATARKRIEIQAEQLKAQGDKLAEQAKAALAQGNEPLAREALGRREAIASQLKDLETQHVSVDEQEKKLEDTATKLQTEIESFRTRKETIKATYTAAEASTHVNEAVTGISTSMNDAGAALQRAQDKVAEMQARSGALDELLASGALTDLTGSSDDIQAQLDKASTTSSVDAQLAALKTQLAAGDDAGALGAGATPAEETSQETN
;
A
#
# COMPACT_ATOMS: atom_id res chain seq x y z
N MET A 1 -15.52 11.99 18.44
CA MET A 1 -15.09 11.62 17.06
C MET A 1 -13.73 10.91 17.11
N GLY A 2 -13.66 9.57 17.19
CA GLY A 2 -12.36 8.92 17.43
C GLY A 2 -12.14 7.49 16.92
N ILE A 3 -13.17 6.78 16.48
CA ILE A 3 -13.05 5.35 16.14
C ILE A 3 -13.27 5.10 14.64
N MET A 4 -14.24 5.80 14.03
CA MET A 4 -14.55 5.67 12.59
C MET A 4 -13.39 6.12 11.68
N LYS A 5 -12.67 7.19 12.05
CA LYS A 5 -11.47 7.63 11.30
C LYS A 5 -10.36 6.58 11.32
N ARG A 6 -10.14 5.91 12.46
CA ARG A 6 -9.09 4.88 12.60
C ARG A 6 -9.38 3.63 11.77
N VAL A 7 -10.64 3.21 11.68
CA VAL A 7 -11.04 2.05 10.84
C VAL A 7 -10.88 2.36 9.35
N GLN A 8 -11.20 3.59 8.93
CA GLN A 8 -11.06 4.01 7.54
C GLN A 8 -9.59 4.13 7.11
N THR A 9 -8.70 4.60 8.01
CA THR A 9 -7.26 4.65 7.76
C THR A 9 -6.63 3.24 7.67
N ILE A 10 -7.10 2.27 8.47
CA ILE A 10 -6.60 0.88 8.41
C ILE A 10 -7.06 0.19 7.11
N PHE A 11 -8.27 0.46 6.63
CA PHE A 11 -8.75 -0.08 5.36
C PHE A 11 -8.05 0.56 4.14
N GLN A 12 -7.78 1.87 4.15
CA GLN A 12 -6.98 2.53 3.12
C GLN A 12 -5.52 2.05 3.13
N ALA A 13 -4.91 1.85 4.30
CA ALA A 13 -3.56 1.30 4.40
C ALA A 13 -3.46 -0.13 3.87
N LYS A 14 -4.47 -0.98 4.11
CA LYS A 14 -4.53 -2.34 3.54
C LYS A 14 -4.85 -2.38 2.05
N ALA A 15 -5.62 -1.42 1.54
CA ALA A 15 -5.89 -1.30 0.10
C ALA A 15 -4.65 -0.81 -0.67
N ASN A 16 -3.88 0.14 -0.12
CA ASN A 16 -2.59 0.57 -0.68
C ASN A 16 -1.56 -0.56 -0.63
N ALA A 17 -1.45 -1.27 0.51
CA ALA A 17 -0.52 -2.41 0.62
C ALA A 17 -0.87 -3.59 -0.31
N ALA A 18 -2.13 -3.74 -0.74
CA ALA A 18 -2.53 -4.74 -1.72
C ALA A 18 -2.25 -4.30 -3.17
N LEU A 19 -2.28 -2.99 -3.44
CA LEU A 19 -1.88 -2.40 -4.73
C LEU A 19 -0.35 -2.44 -4.90
N ASP A 20 0.41 -2.07 -3.86
CA ASP A 20 1.89 -2.12 -3.84
C ASP A 20 2.42 -3.56 -4.00
N LYS A 21 1.66 -4.56 -3.52
CA LYS A 21 2.01 -5.98 -3.65
C LYS A 21 1.83 -6.53 -5.07
N ALA A 22 1.06 -5.85 -5.92
CA ALA A 22 0.96 -6.16 -7.35
C ALA A 22 2.12 -5.58 -8.17
N GLU A 23 2.90 -4.66 -7.60
CA GLU A 23 4.06 -4.01 -8.23
C GLU A 23 5.42 -4.47 -7.67
N ASP A 24 5.46 -5.48 -6.77
CA ASP A 24 6.72 -5.91 -6.15
C ASP A 24 7.74 -6.33 -7.23
N PRO A 25 8.80 -5.52 -7.47
CA PRO A 25 9.74 -5.74 -8.55
C PRO A 25 10.53 -7.04 -8.35
N ARG A 26 10.56 -7.58 -7.13
CA ARG A 26 11.23 -8.85 -6.83
C ARG A 26 10.56 -10.01 -7.56
N GLN A 27 9.23 -10.07 -7.54
CA GLN A 27 8.45 -11.16 -8.15
C GLN A 27 8.49 -11.11 -9.68
N THR A 28 8.39 -9.91 -10.25
CA THR A 28 8.46 -9.73 -11.71
C THR A 28 9.84 -10.08 -12.25
N LEU A 29 10.91 -9.75 -11.53
CA LEU A 29 12.27 -10.14 -11.91
C LEU A 29 12.52 -11.65 -11.75
N ASP A 30 11.94 -12.29 -10.73
CA ASP A 30 12.01 -13.75 -10.57
C ASP A 30 11.31 -14.46 -11.74
N LEU A 31 10.10 -14.02 -12.11
CA LEU A 31 9.37 -14.55 -13.27
C LEU A 31 10.13 -14.34 -14.59
N ALA A 32 10.69 -13.15 -14.80
CA ALA A 32 11.49 -12.86 -15.99
C ALA A 32 12.73 -13.76 -16.08
N TYR A 33 13.38 -14.04 -14.95
CA TYR A 33 14.52 -14.97 -14.90
C TYR A 33 14.11 -16.41 -15.27
N GLU A 34 12.99 -16.89 -14.73
CA GLU A 34 12.45 -18.21 -15.08
C GLU A 34 12.11 -18.33 -16.57
N GLN A 35 11.46 -17.31 -17.14
CA GLN A 35 11.16 -17.26 -18.56
C GLN A 35 12.42 -17.28 -19.43
N GLN A 36 13.48 -16.56 -19.02
CA GLN A 36 14.76 -16.62 -19.72
C GLN A 36 15.40 -18.02 -19.66
N LEU A 37 15.33 -18.70 -18.51
CA LEU A 37 15.83 -20.08 -18.39
C LEU A 37 15.05 -21.08 -19.26
N ASP A 38 13.73 -20.94 -19.34
CA ASP A 38 12.90 -21.75 -20.23
C ASP A 38 13.26 -21.49 -21.70
N ASN A 39 13.44 -20.23 -22.09
CA ASN A 39 13.89 -19.86 -23.42
C ASN A 39 15.28 -20.43 -23.74
N LEU A 40 16.23 -20.36 -22.81
CA LEU A 40 17.55 -20.99 -22.97
C LEU A 40 17.42 -22.50 -23.19
N THR A 41 16.54 -23.15 -22.44
CA THR A 41 16.29 -24.59 -22.59
C THR A 41 15.70 -24.91 -23.97
N LYS A 42 14.76 -24.10 -24.47
CA LYS A 42 14.20 -24.23 -25.83
C LYS A 42 15.26 -24.06 -26.91
N VAL A 43 16.15 -23.06 -26.77
CA VAL A 43 17.26 -22.85 -27.71
C VAL A 43 18.22 -24.05 -27.69
N LYS A 44 18.58 -24.56 -26.50
CA LYS A 44 19.45 -25.75 -26.38
C LYS A 44 18.82 -26.99 -27.01
N ARG A 45 17.49 -27.17 -26.90
CA ARG A 45 16.77 -28.25 -27.60
C ARG A 45 16.83 -28.06 -29.13
N ALA A 46 16.59 -26.85 -29.61
CA ALA A 46 16.68 -26.55 -31.04
C ALA A 46 18.09 -26.82 -31.60
N VAL A 47 19.15 -26.48 -30.86
CA VAL A 47 20.53 -26.85 -31.24
C VAL A 47 20.67 -28.36 -31.37
N ALA A 48 20.16 -29.14 -30.40
CA ALA A 48 20.22 -30.60 -30.44
C ALA A 48 19.42 -31.21 -31.62
N ASP A 49 18.27 -30.63 -31.96
CA ASP A 49 17.46 -31.05 -33.11
C ASP A 49 18.20 -30.80 -34.43
N VAL A 50 18.87 -29.65 -34.57
CA VAL A 50 19.69 -29.32 -35.74
C VAL A 50 20.91 -30.23 -35.83
N ALA A 51 21.62 -30.47 -34.72
CA ALA A 51 22.74 -31.40 -34.65
C ALA A 51 22.32 -32.83 -35.07
N THR A 52 21.12 -33.25 -34.68
CA THR A 52 20.53 -34.53 -35.09
C THR A 52 20.28 -34.56 -36.60
N ALA A 53 19.72 -33.49 -37.17
CA ALA A 53 19.50 -33.37 -38.61
C ALA A 53 20.83 -33.41 -39.38
N ARG A 54 21.85 -32.66 -38.93
CA ARG A 54 23.21 -32.70 -39.49
C ARG A 54 23.77 -34.11 -39.48
N LYS A 55 23.67 -34.81 -38.34
CA LYS A 55 24.18 -36.18 -38.23
C LYS A 55 23.47 -37.16 -39.15
N ARG A 56 22.16 -36.97 -39.37
CA ARG A 56 21.39 -37.77 -40.32
C ARG A 56 21.88 -37.60 -41.75
N ILE A 57 22.20 -36.37 -42.16
CA ILE A 57 22.79 -36.08 -43.48
C ILE A 57 24.16 -36.77 -43.62
N GLU A 58 25.01 -36.72 -42.58
CA GLU A 58 26.30 -37.42 -42.60
C GLU A 58 26.15 -38.92 -42.80
N ILE A 59 25.25 -39.56 -42.05
CA ILE A 59 25.01 -41.01 -42.16
C ILE A 59 24.51 -41.36 -43.58
N GLN A 60 23.63 -40.54 -44.16
CA GLN A 60 23.17 -40.76 -45.54
C GLN A 60 24.30 -40.60 -46.56
N ALA A 61 25.15 -39.58 -46.38
CA ALA A 61 26.31 -39.37 -47.24
C ALA A 61 27.31 -40.55 -47.13
N GLU A 62 27.58 -41.05 -45.93
CA GLU A 62 28.43 -42.23 -45.72
C GLU A 62 27.88 -43.48 -46.43
N GLN A 63 26.56 -43.71 -46.35
CA GLN A 63 25.91 -44.83 -47.04
C GLN A 63 26.01 -44.72 -48.56
N LEU A 64 25.78 -43.54 -49.13
CA LEU A 64 25.93 -43.30 -50.56
C LEU A 64 27.38 -43.45 -51.01
N LYS A 65 28.33 -42.95 -50.22
CA LYS A 65 29.76 -43.10 -50.49
C LYS A 65 30.16 -44.57 -50.57
N ALA A 66 29.75 -45.40 -49.60
CA ALA A 66 30.02 -46.83 -49.62
C ALA A 66 29.41 -47.53 -50.85
N GLN A 67 28.23 -47.12 -51.30
CA GLN A 67 27.62 -47.61 -52.55
C GLN A 67 28.43 -47.20 -53.79
N GLY A 68 28.90 -45.95 -53.83
CA GLY A 68 29.76 -45.44 -54.88
C GLY A 68 31.10 -46.18 -54.96
N ASP A 69 31.70 -46.47 -53.81
CA ASP A 69 32.94 -47.25 -53.72
C ASP A 69 32.73 -48.69 -54.22
N LYS A 70 31.61 -49.32 -53.86
CA LYS A 70 31.25 -50.66 -54.39
C LYS A 70 31.09 -50.66 -55.91
N LEU A 71 30.44 -49.64 -56.48
CA LEU A 71 30.32 -49.49 -57.94
C LEU A 71 31.68 -49.26 -58.61
N ALA A 72 32.60 -48.55 -57.94
CA ALA A 72 33.97 -48.38 -58.43
C ALA A 72 34.71 -49.72 -58.48
N GLU A 73 34.60 -50.55 -57.45
CA GLU A 73 35.21 -51.89 -57.43
C GLU A 73 34.57 -52.82 -58.47
N GLN A 74 33.26 -52.76 -58.67
CA GLN A 74 32.56 -53.50 -59.72
C GLN A 74 33.02 -53.09 -61.12
N ALA A 75 33.21 -51.79 -61.36
CA ALA A 75 33.73 -51.29 -62.63
C ALA A 75 35.16 -51.80 -62.89
N LYS A 76 36.04 -51.76 -61.89
CA LYS A 76 37.41 -52.31 -61.99
C LYS A 76 37.39 -53.81 -62.31
N ALA A 77 36.55 -54.58 -61.63
CA ALA A 77 36.42 -56.02 -61.87
C ALA A 77 35.89 -56.33 -63.28
N ALA A 78 34.90 -55.58 -63.77
CA ALA A 78 34.37 -55.73 -65.12
C ALA A 78 35.42 -55.42 -66.20
N LEU A 79 36.22 -54.37 -66.01
CA LEU A 79 37.35 -54.05 -66.90
C LEU A 79 38.41 -55.14 -66.91
N ALA A 80 38.76 -55.71 -65.75
CA ALA A 80 39.71 -56.81 -65.66
C ALA A 80 39.23 -58.07 -66.42
N GLN A 81 37.93 -58.23 -66.58
CA GLN A 81 37.30 -59.31 -67.36
C GLN A 81 37.06 -58.93 -68.84
N GLY A 82 37.48 -57.74 -69.28
CA GLY A 82 37.28 -57.24 -70.64
C GLY A 82 35.84 -56.81 -70.97
N ASN A 83 34.94 -56.69 -69.97
CA ASN A 83 33.56 -56.28 -70.17
C ASN A 83 33.40 -54.77 -70.01
N GLU A 84 33.81 -54.01 -71.03
CA GLU A 84 33.68 -52.56 -71.05
C GLU A 84 32.24 -52.03 -70.91
N PRO A 85 31.20 -52.62 -71.56
CA PRO A 85 29.83 -52.14 -71.40
C PRO A 85 29.37 -52.15 -69.94
N LEU A 86 29.65 -53.24 -69.21
CA LEU A 86 29.30 -53.35 -67.79
C LEU A 86 30.08 -52.35 -66.92
N ALA A 87 31.36 -52.13 -67.24
CA ALA A 87 32.17 -51.12 -66.53
C ALA A 87 31.63 -49.70 -66.75
N ARG A 88 31.24 -49.34 -67.98
CA ARG A 88 30.63 -48.03 -68.29
C ARG A 88 29.32 -47.84 -67.54
N GLU A 89 28.48 -48.88 -67.45
CA GLU A 89 27.23 -48.81 -66.68
C GLU A 89 27.48 -48.58 -65.18
N ALA A 90 28.40 -49.34 -64.58
CA ALA A 90 28.75 -49.19 -63.17
C ALA A 90 29.29 -47.78 -62.86
N LEU A 91 30.14 -47.24 -63.74
CA LEU A 91 30.64 -45.86 -63.62
C LEU A 91 29.53 -44.82 -63.79
N GLY A 92 28.59 -45.03 -64.72
CA GLY A 92 27.43 -44.14 -64.90
C GLY A 92 26.55 -44.09 -63.64
N ARG A 93 26.30 -45.23 -62.99
CA ARG A 93 25.59 -45.26 -61.70
C ARG A 93 26.39 -44.58 -60.59
N ARG A 94 27.72 -44.73 -60.56
CA ARG A 94 28.59 -44.07 -59.59
C ARG A 94 28.55 -42.55 -59.74
N GLU A 95 28.49 -42.05 -60.97
CA GLU A 95 28.37 -40.62 -61.26
C GLU A 95 27.05 -40.04 -60.71
N ALA A 96 25.95 -40.79 -60.85
CA ALA A 96 24.67 -40.39 -60.24
C ALA A 96 24.76 -40.27 -58.71
N ILE A 97 25.44 -41.22 -58.05
CA ILE A 97 25.71 -41.15 -56.61
C ILE A 97 26.61 -39.95 -56.27
N ALA A 98 27.63 -39.66 -57.07
CA ALA A 98 28.52 -38.52 -56.85
C ALA A 98 27.75 -37.18 -56.89
N SER A 99 26.78 -37.04 -57.80
CA SER A 99 25.88 -35.89 -57.82
C SER A 99 25.07 -35.77 -56.52
N GLN A 100 24.48 -36.87 -56.05
CA GLN A 100 23.70 -36.89 -54.80
C GLN A 100 24.55 -36.55 -53.57
N LEU A 101 25.81 -37.03 -53.53
CA LEU A 101 26.76 -36.70 -52.47
C LEU A 101 27.07 -35.21 -52.43
N LYS A 102 27.25 -34.57 -53.59
CA LYS A 102 27.50 -33.13 -53.68
C LYS A 102 26.32 -32.32 -53.14
N ASP A 103 25.10 -32.77 -53.41
CA ASP A 103 23.88 -32.13 -52.88
C ASP A 103 23.81 -32.27 -51.35
N LEU A 104 24.09 -33.46 -50.81
CA LEU A 104 24.13 -33.69 -49.36
C LEU A 104 25.26 -32.91 -48.67
N GLU A 105 26.42 -32.76 -49.31
CA GLU A 105 27.54 -31.96 -48.78
C GLU A 105 27.16 -30.48 -48.68
N THR A 106 26.47 -29.96 -49.70
CA THR A 106 25.94 -28.58 -49.68
C THR A 106 24.91 -28.40 -48.55
N GLN A 107 24.01 -29.37 -48.38
CA GLN A 107 23.04 -29.34 -47.27
C GLN A 107 23.74 -29.45 -45.90
N HIS A 108 24.75 -30.30 -45.76
CA HIS A 108 25.52 -30.47 -44.53
C HIS A 108 26.17 -29.16 -44.10
N VAL A 109 26.86 -28.47 -45.02
CA VAL A 109 27.48 -27.16 -44.74
C VAL A 109 26.43 -26.14 -44.29
N SER A 110 25.28 -26.09 -44.97
CA SER A 110 24.21 -25.16 -44.59
C SER A 110 23.64 -25.44 -43.19
N VAL A 111 23.46 -26.71 -42.83
CA VAL A 111 22.96 -27.11 -41.51
C VAL A 111 24.01 -26.90 -40.42
N ASP A 112 25.29 -27.16 -40.71
CA ASP A 112 26.42 -26.92 -39.82
C ASP A 112 26.59 -25.43 -39.48
N GLU A 113 26.44 -24.54 -40.47
CA GLU A 113 26.43 -23.10 -40.24
C GLU A 113 25.26 -22.65 -39.36
N GLN A 114 24.08 -23.24 -39.55
CA GLN A 114 22.90 -22.97 -38.73
C GLN A 114 23.09 -23.46 -37.29
N GLU A 115 23.65 -24.66 -37.10
CA GLU A 115 23.99 -25.22 -35.79
C GLU A 115 24.93 -24.30 -35.02
N LYS A 116 26.06 -23.91 -35.62
CA LYS A 116 27.04 -23.00 -35.02
C LYS A 116 26.43 -21.66 -34.62
N LYS A 117 25.58 -21.08 -35.48
CA LYS A 117 24.89 -19.83 -35.17
C LYS A 117 23.94 -19.96 -33.98
N LEU A 118 23.26 -21.09 -33.84
CA LEU A 118 22.38 -21.38 -32.70
C LEU A 118 23.19 -21.63 -31.42
N GLU A 119 24.33 -22.32 -31.50
CA GLU A 119 25.27 -22.51 -30.38
C GLU A 119 25.82 -21.17 -29.86
N ASP A 120 26.25 -20.28 -30.75
CA ASP A 120 26.70 -18.93 -30.42
C ASP A 120 25.58 -18.13 -29.73
N THR A 121 24.37 -18.25 -30.25
CA THR A 121 23.19 -17.59 -29.68
C THR A 121 22.85 -18.13 -28.30
N ALA A 122 22.93 -19.46 -28.10
CA ALA A 122 22.72 -20.10 -26.80
C ALA A 122 23.76 -19.63 -25.77
N THR A 123 25.02 -19.52 -26.18
CA THR A 123 26.13 -19.06 -25.32
C THR A 123 25.96 -17.60 -24.92
N LYS A 124 25.59 -16.73 -25.86
CA LYS A 124 25.26 -15.32 -25.59
C LYS A 124 24.09 -15.21 -24.62
N LEU A 125 23.00 -15.94 -24.88
CA LEU A 125 21.82 -15.93 -24.02
C LEU A 125 22.15 -16.41 -22.61
N GLN A 126 22.97 -17.45 -22.46
CA GLN A 126 23.44 -17.91 -21.15
C GLN A 126 24.21 -16.81 -20.40
N THR A 127 25.11 -16.10 -21.08
CA THR A 127 25.88 -14.99 -20.49
C THR A 127 24.97 -13.84 -20.06
N GLU A 128 23.98 -13.49 -20.88
CA GLU A 128 22.98 -12.47 -20.55
C GLU A 128 22.13 -12.87 -19.35
N ILE A 129 21.73 -14.14 -19.25
CA ILE A 129 20.97 -14.69 -18.13
C ILE A 129 21.77 -14.63 -16.82
N GLU A 130 23.05 -14.95 -16.85
CA GLU A 130 23.93 -14.84 -15.68
C GLU A 130 24.09 -13.38 -15.24
N SER A 131 24.23 -12.45 -16.18
CA SER A 131 24.23 -11.01 -15.90
C SER A 131 22.90 -10.54 -15.33
N PHE A 132 21.79 -11.03 -15.86
CA PHE A 132 20.45 -10.72 -15.37
C PHE A 132 20.24 -11.23 -13.95
N ARG A 133 20.70 -12.45 -13.63
CA ARG A 133 20.66 -13.02 -12.27
C ARG A 133 21.34 -12.09 -11.27
N THR A 134 22.55 -11.63 -11.59
CA THR A 134 23.30 -10.72 -10.71
C THR A 134 22.57 -9.39 -10.53
N ARG A 135 22.08 -8.79 -11.62
CA ARG A 135 21.30 -7.54 -11.57
C ARG A 135 20.02 -7.69 -10.77
N LYS A 136 19.31 -8.81 -10.92
CA LYS A 136 18.12 -9.15 -10.15
C LYS A 136 18.43 -9.13 -8.66
N GLU A 137 19.45 -9.85 -8.20
CA GLU A 137 19.80 -9.90 -6.77
C GLU A 137 20.18 -8.52 -6.23
N THR A 138 20.93 -7.72 -7.00
CA THR A 138 21.27 -6.33 -6.63
C THR A 138 20.01 -5.47 -6.48
N ILE A 139 19.06 -5.57 -7.42
CA ILE A 139 17.81 -4.80 -7.35
C ILE A 139 16.97 -5.25 -6.16
N LYS A 140 16.85 -6.57 -5.91
CA LYS A 140 16.12 -7.11 -4.76
C LYS A 140 16.71 -6.61 -3.44
N ALA A 141 18.03 -6.61 -3.30
CA ALA A 141 18.73 -6.09 -2.13
C ALA A 141 18.52 -4.57 -1.96
N THR A 142 18.66 -3.80 -3.04
CA THR A 142 18.48 -2.34 -3.04
C THR A 142 17.05 -1.95 -2.67
N TYR A 143 16.06 -2.67 -3.23
CA TYR A 143 14.65 -2.48 -2.90
C TYR A 143 14.39 -2.76 -1.42
N THR A 144 14.91 -3.87 -0.89
CA THR A 144 14.76 -4.22 0.53
C THR A 144 15.40 -3.18 1.45
N ALA A 145 16.57 -2.64 1.07
CA ALA A 145 17.21 -1.55 1.82
C ALA A 145 16.42 -0.24 1.78
N ALA A 146 15.83 0.10 0.61
CA ALA A 146 14.98 1.26 0.46
C ALA A 146 13.67 1.13 1.28
N GLU A 147 13.03 -0.05 1.24
CA GLU A 147 11.85 -0.40 2.05
C GLU A 147 12.13 -0.23 3.55
N ALA A 148 13.26 -0.78 4.03
CA ALA A 148 13.69 -0.61 5.41
C ALA A 148 13.96 0.86 5.79
N SER A 149 14.58 1.63 4.89
CA SER A 149 14.87 3.06 5.12
C SER A 149 13.60 3.89 5.22
N THR A 150 12.62 3.63 4.36
CA THR A 150 11.30 4.27 4.42
C THR A 150 10.60 3.94 5.73
N HIS A 151 10.57 2.67 6.13
CA HIS A 151 9.97 2.27 7.41
C HIS A 151 10.63 2.91 8.63
N VAL A 152 11.96 3.05 8.65
CA VAL A 152 12.66 3.76 9.73
C VAL A 152 12.30 5.25 9.74
N ASN A 153 12.27 5.90 8.59
CA ASN A 153 11.89 7.31 8.49
C ASN A 153 10.43 7.55 8.94
N GLU A 154 9.51 6.67 8.57
CA GLU A 154 8.12 6.69 9.04
C GLU A 154 8.02 6.50 10.55
N ALA A 155 8.78 5.56 11.12
CA ALA A 155 8.83 5.34 12.56
C ALA A 155 9.37 6.57 13.31
N VAL A 156 10.46 7.17 12.83
CA VAL A 156 11.09 8.36 13.45
C VAL A 156 10.17 9.59 13.34
N THR A 157 9.55 9.81 12.18
CA THR A 157 8.60 10.93 12.00
C THR A 157 7.33 10.73 12.82
N GLY A 158 6.84 9.49 12.95
CA GLY A 158 5.72 9.12 13.82
C GLY A 158 6.03 9.30 15.31
N ILE A 159 7.25 8.96 15.75
CA ILE A 159 7.73 9.25 17.11
C ILE A 159 7.85 10.76 17.34
N SER A 160 8.40 11.51 16.38
CA SER A 160 8.58 12.96 16.49
C SER A 160 7.24 13.70 16.62
N THR A 161 6.22 13.30 15.84
CA THR A 161 4.86 13.84 15.98
C THR A 161 4.25 13.48 17.33
N SER A 162 4.40 12.23 17.79
CA SER A 162 3.91 11.80 19.11
C SER A 162 4.61 12.52 20.27
N MET A 163 5.92 12.80 20.15
CA MET A 163 6.68 13.55 21.14
C MET A 163 6.28 15.04 21.17
N ASN A 164 6.05 15.66 20.01
CA ASN A 164 5.54 17.03 19.94
C ASN A 164 4.16 17.15 20.61
N ASP A 165 3.26 16.18 20.37
CA ASP A 165 1.94 16.14 21.00
C ASP A 165 2.04 15.94 22.53
N ALA A 166 2.96 15.09 22.99
CA ALA A 166 3.22 14.86 24.40
C ALA A 166 3.81 16.09 25.10
N GLY A 167 4.76 16.80 24.46
CA GLY A 167 5.33 18.05 24.96
C GLY A 167 4.29 19.16 25.08
N ALA A 168 3.43 19.31 24.07
CA ALA A 168 2.32 20.26 24.11
C ALA A 168 1.28 19.93 25.20
N ALA A 169 1.09 18.65 25.53
CA ALA A 169 0.24 18.22 26.64
C ALA A 169 0.87 18.51 28.01
N LEU A 170 2.18 18.30 28.14
CA LEU A 170 2.92 18.59 29.37
C LEU A 170 2.95 20.09 29.68
N GLN A 171 3.20 20.94 28.67
CA GLN A 171 3.18 22.39 28.85
C GLN A 171 1.81 22.89 29.34
N ARG A 172 0.71 22.41 28.73
CA ARG A 172 -0.65 22.74 29.19
C ARG A 172 -0.92 22.30 30.63
N ALA A 173 -0.38 21.15 31.03
CA ALA A 173 -0.51 20.67 32.41
C ALA A 173 0.27 21.58 33.38
N GLN A 174 1.50 21.98 33.02
CA GLN A 174 2.30 22.91 33.81
C GLN A 174 1.65 24.28 33.93
N ASP A 175 1.14 24.84 32.83
CA ASP A 175 0.42 26.12 32.82
C ASP A 175 -0.82 26.05 33.73
N LYS A 176 -1.53 24.91 33.75
CA LYS A 176 -2.69 24.72 34.61
C LYS A 176 -2.32 24.64 36.09
N VAL A 177 -1.21 23.98 36.41
CA VAL A 177 -0.68 23.91 37.77
C VAL A 177 -0.22 25.30 38.22
N ALA A 178 0.49 26.04 37.37
CA ALA A 178 0.92 27.41 37.66
C ALA A 178 -0.29 28.35 37.85
N GLU A 179 -1.33 28.24 37.04
CA GLU A 179 -2.59 28.98 37.22
C GLU A 179 -3.25 28.63 38.55
N MET A 180 -3.29 27.34 38.92
CA MET A 180 -3.86 26.88 40.18
C MET A 180 -3.05 27.40 41.38
N GLN A 181 -1.72 27.36 41.30
CA GLN A 181 -0.82 27.90 42.31
C GLN A 181 -0.93 29.42 42.43
N ALA A 182 -1.07 30.15 41.32
CA ALA A 182 -1.28 31.60 41.32
C ALA A 182 -2.64 31.96 41.95
N ARG A 183 -3.68 31.18 41.68
CA ARG A 183 -4.99 31.33 42.34
C ARG A 183 -4.91 31.04 43.84
N SER A 184 -4.20 29.98 44.24
CA SER A 184 -3.97 29.68 45.67
C SER A 184 -3.15 30.77 46.35
N GLY A 185 -2.08 31.28 45.72
CA GLY A 185 -1.29 32.39 46.25
C GLY A 185 -2.08 33.68 46.37
N ALA A 186 -2.94 34.00 45.39
CA ALA A 186 -3.86 35.14 45.48
C ALA A 186 -4.90 34.97 46.60
N LEU A 187 -5.39 33.74 46.83
CA LEU A 187 -6.26 33.42 47.97
C LEU A 187 -5.53 33.57 49.31
N ASP A 188 -4.28 33.11 49.41
CA ASP A 188 -3.44 33.24 50.60
C ASP A 188 -3.09 34.70 50.88
N GLU A 189 -2.84 35.51 49.85
CA GLU A 189 -2.61 36.96 49.97
C GLU A 189 -3.90 37.72 50.34
N LEU A 190 -5.06 37.27 49.86
CA LEU A 190 -6.38 37.81 50.25
C LEU A 190 -6.73 37.44 51.71
N LEU A 191 -6.30 36.27 52.17
CA LEU A 191 -6.33 35.87 53.59
C LEU A 191 -5.36 36.70 54.45
N ALA A 192 -4.12 36.89 54.00
CA ALA A 192 -3.07 37.59 54.75
C ALA A 192 -3.28 39.12 54.80
N SER A 193 -3.84 39.71 53.74
CA SER A 193 -4.24 41.13 53.70
C SER A 193 -5.48 41.43 54.54
N GLY A 194 -6.12 40.41 55.12
CA GLY A 194 -7.29 40.55 55.98
C GLY A 194 -8.59 40.83 55.22
N ALA A 195 -8.58 40.84 53.90
CA ALA A 195 -9.78 41.05 53.08
C ALA A 195 -10.78 39.88 53.20
N LEU A 196 -10.31 38.65 53.49
CA LEU A 196 -11.20 37.51 53.75
C LEU A 196 -11.79 37.53 55.16
N THR A 197 -11.12 38.17 56.12
CA THR A 197 -11.60 38.30 57.51
C THR A 197 -12.85 39.18 57.62
N ASP A 198 -13.06 40.07 56.64
CA ASP A 198 -14.25 40.93 56.52
C ASP A 198 -15.53 40.16 56.15
N LEU A 199 -15.40 38.93 55.64
CA LEU A 199 -16.56 38.05 55.37
C LEU A 199 -17.01 37.26 56.61
N THR A 200 -16.15 37.12 57.62
CA THR A 200 -16.56 36.60 58.94
C THR A 200 -17.06 37.70 59.90
N GLY A 201 -16.87 38.97 59.52
CA GLY A 201 -17.38 40.15 60.23
C GLY A 201 -18.74 40.68 59.72
N SER A 202 -19.27 40.13 58.62
CA SER A 202 -20.48 40.66 57.95
C SER A 202 -21.73 39.79 58.15
N SER A 203 -21.75 38.89 59.15
CA SER A 203 -23.01 38.24 59.56
C SER A 203 -23.99 39.24 60.17
N ASP A 204 -23.50 40.31 60.81
CA ASP A 204 -24.37 41.32 61.44
C ASP A 204 -25.02 42.24 60.40
N ASP A 205 -24.35 42.56 59.29
CA ASP A 205 -24.92 43.49 58.29
C ASP A 205 -25.93 42.80 57.35
N ILE A 206 -25.72 41.53 57.01
CA ILE A 206 -26.72 40.74 56.28
C ILE A 206 -27.90 40.38 57.19
N GLN A 207 -27.67 40.02 58.45
CA GLN A 207 -28.74 39.76 59.41
C GLN A 207 -29.49 41.04 59.78
N ALA A 208 -28.82 42.20 59.91
CA ALA A 208 -29.48 43.50 60.10
C ALA A 208 -30.27 43.95 58.86
N GLN A 209 -29.82 43.64 57.64
CA GLN A 209 -30.59 43.89 56.42
C GLN A 209 -31.76 42.90 56.24
N LEU A 210 -31.62 41.63 56.65
CA LEU A 210 -32.73 40.66 56.72
C LEU A 210 -33.74 41.01 57.81
N ASP A 211 -33.29 41.50 58.96
CA ASP A 211 -34.14 41.96 60.06
C ASP A 211 -34.84 43.26 59.68
N LYS A 212 -34.19 44.16 58.92
CA LYS A 212 -34.83 45.37 58.38
C LYS A 212 -35.83 45.06 57.25
N ALA A 213 -35.55 44.05 56.42
CA ALA A 213 -36.49 43.57 55.40
C ALA A 213 -37.67 42.79 55.99
N SER A 214 -37.45 41.98 57.04
CA SER A 214 -38.50 41.25 57.75
C SER A 214 -39.32 42.14 58.69
N THR A 215 -38.73 43.19 59.27
CA THR A 215 -39.46 44.21 60.02
C THR A 215 -40.36 45.03 59.08
N THR A 216 -39.89 45.38 57.87
CA THR A 216 -40.72 46.05 56.86
C THR A 216 -41.86 45.15 56.39
N SER A 217 -41.57 43.88 56.09
CA SER A 217 -42.59 42.88 55.68
C SER A 217 -43.59 42.54 56.79
N SER A 218 -43.16 42.49 58.06
CA SER A 218 -44.07 42.24 59.20
C SER A 218 -44.90 43.46 59.58
N VAL A 219 -44.38 44.68 59.39
CA VAL A 219 -45.16 45.93 59.57
C VAL A 219 -46.18 46.07 58.44
N ASP A 220 -45.84 45.77 57.19
CA ASP A 220 -46.81 45.76 56.08
C ASP A 220 -47.87 44.67 56.24
N ALA A 221 -47.51 43.48 56.73
CA ALA A 221 -48.45 42.42 57.05
C ALA A 221 -49.36 42.77 58.24
N GLN A 222 -48.82 43.42 59.29
CA GLN A 222 -49.61 43.91 60.44
C GLN A 222 -50.50 45.10 60.07
N LEU A 223 -50.09 45.97 59.13
CA LEU A 223 -50.88 47.09 58.64
C LEU A 223 -51.99 46.63 57.67
N ALA A 224 -51.73 45.59 56.87
CA ALA A 224 -52.74 44.91 56.08
C ALA A 224 -53.77 44.19 56.97
N ALA A 225 -53.33 43.50 58.03
CA ALA A 225 -54.19 42.87 59.02
C ALA A 225 -55.03 43.88 59.82
N LEU A 226 -54.47 45.03 60.23
CA LEU A 226 -55.22 46.10 60.88
C LEU A 226 -56.23 46.76 59.92
N LYS A 227 -55.87 46.96 58.64
CA LYS A 227 -56.81 47.45 57.62
C LYS A 227 -57.94 46.46 57.35
N THR A 228 -57.67 45.15 57.33
CA THR A 228 -58.72 44.14 57.21
C THR A 228 -59.56 44.04 58.48
N GLN A 229 -58.99 44.29 59.65
CA GLN A 229 -59.74 44.32 60.91
C GLN A 229 -60.59 45.59 61.09
N LEU A 230 -60.17 46.71 60.49
CA LEU A 230 -60.97 47.93 60.34
C LEU A 230 -62.03 47.83 59.24
N ALA A 231 -61.73 47.15 58.12
CA ALA A 231 -62.69 46.93 57.03
C ALA A 231 -63.70 45.81 57.33
N ALA A 232 -63.33 44.80 58.13
CA ALA A 232 -64.24 43.74 58.59
C ALA A 232 -65.09 44.17 59.80
N GLY A 233 -64.90 45.39 60.31
CA GLY A 233 -65.73 45.99 61.35
C GLY A 233 -66.90 46.83 60.83
N ASP A 234 -66.96 47.14 59.52
CA ASP A 234 -67.87 48.18 59.01
C ASP A 234 -68.78 47.76 57.85
N ASP A 235 -68.79 46.49 57.41
CA ASP A 235 -69.71 46.05 56.33
C ASP A 235 -70.26 44.62 56.53
N ALA A 236 -70.86 44.39 57.70
CA ALA A 236 -72.08 43.59 57.79
C ALA A 236 -73.29 44.52 57.58
N GLY A 237 -73.50 44.96 56.34
CA GLY A 237 -74.45 46.04 56.08
C GLY A 237 -74.79 46.29 54.61
N ALA A 238 -75.48 45.34 53.98
CA ALA A 238 -76.50 45.59 52.96
C ALA A 238 -76.09 46.07 51.54
N LEU A 239 -76.38 45.15 50.60
CA LEU A 239 -77.19 45.36 49.39
C LEU A 239 -76.60 46.17 48.20
N GLY A 240 -76.56 45.50 47.05
CA GLY A 240 -77.27 46.03 45.88
C GLY A 240 -76.46 46.20 44.59
N ALA A 241 -76.52 45.18 43.74
CA ALA A 241 -76.80 45.25 42.30
C ALA A 241 -76.03 46.23 41.40
N GLY A 242 -75.36 45.66 40.39
CA GLY A 242 -75.61 46.07 39.00
C GLY A 242 -74.42 46.51 38.16
N ALA A 243 -74.22 45.76 37.07
CA ALA A 243 -73.75 46.18 35.74
C ALA A 243 -72.23 46.31 35.46
N THR A 244 -71.77 45.36 34.63
CA THR A 244 -70.90 45.49 33.43
C THR A 244 -71.04 46.82 32.67
N PRO A 245 -70.10 47.26 31.78
CA PRO A 245 -69.24 46.42 30.92
C PRO A 245 -67.81 46.94 30.57
N ALA A 246 -67.10 46.10 29.78
CA ALA A 246 -66.14 46.39 28.68
C ALA A 246 -64.93 47.32 28.98
N GLU A 247 -63.79 47.32 28.30
CA GLU A 247 -63.16 46.76 27.08
C GLU A 247 -61.63 47.01 27.36
N GLU A 248 -60.60 46.36 26.82
CA GLU A 248 -60.20 46.40 25.41
C GLU A 248 -58.89 45.57 25.28
N THR A 249 -58.90 44.61 24.34
CA THR A 249 -57.90 44.34 23.29
C THR A 249 -56.44 44.02 23.65
N SER A 250 -55.96 42.79 23.32
CA SER A 250 -55.29 42.39 22.04
C SER A 250 -53.77 42.65 22.11
N GLN A 251 -52.82 41.80 21.71
CA GLN A 251 -52.66 40.75 20.69
C GLN A 251 -51.34 40.03 21.08
N GLU A 252 -51.29 38.72 21.34
CA GLU A 252 -51.02 37.64 20.37
C GLU A 252 -50.33 38.07 19.06
N THR A 253 -49.06 37.72 18.89
CA THR A 253 -48.62 36.70 17.90
C THR A 253 -47.11 36.51 17.97
N ASN A 254 -46.72 35.25 18.19
CA ASN A 254 -45.68 34.47 17.50
C ASN A 254 -44.39 35.18 17.04
#